data_AF-A0A6N7LYK1-F1
#
_entry.id   AF-A0A6N7LYK1-F1
#
_cell.length_a   1.000
_cell.length_b   1.000
_cell.length_c   1.000
_cell.angle_alpha   90.00
_cell.angle_beta   90.00
_cell.angle_gamma   90.00
#
_symmetry.space_group_name_H-M   'P 1'
#
loop_
_entity.id
_entity.type
_entity.pdbx_description
1 polymer ?
#
loop_
_entity_poly.entity_id
_entity_poly.type
_entity_poly.pdbx_seq_one_letter_code
_entity_poly.pdbx_strand_id
1 'polypeptide(L)'
;MSYRRLFIWVEGGDDLRFFDRIIKPMLKGKYDLVEVRSYAKLRKEKISSFLKSIKSMKAGYIYVTDINDSPCITARKQEILDEVKNVDENRIVVVIKEIEGWYLAGLGIRQCKDLGICTLNSTDKITKEQFDGLIPREFYSRINFMLEILNCFSISVAKQKNRSFKYFTEECDKGISGRVSTGR
;
A
#
# COMPACT_ATOMS: atom_id res chain seq x y z
N MET A 1 -17.57 -7.76 -22.33
CA MET A 1 -16.97 -7.70 -20.98
C MET A 1 -17.31 -6.35 -20.36
N SER A 2 -17.67 -6.30 -19.08
CA SER A 2 -17.90 -5.03 -18.38
C SER A 2 -16.56 -4.35 -18.09
N TYR A 3 -16.45 -3.06 -18.39
CA TYR A 3 -15.24 -2.27 -18.14
C TYR A 3 -15.03 -2.10 -16.62
N ARG A 4 -13.94 -2.66 -16.09
CA ARG A 4 -13.59 -2.70 -14.67
C ARG A 4 -12.54 -1.65 -14.37
N ARG A 5 -12.97 -0.56 -13.73
CA ARG A 5 -12.09 0.50 -13.21
C ARG A 5 -11.88 0.35 -11.71
N LEU A 6 -10.64 0.54 -11.26
CA LEU A 6 -10.25 0.54 -9.85
C LEU A 6 -9.51 1.82 -9.48
N PHE A 7 -9.91 2.44 -8.37
CA PHE A 7 -9.18 3.56 -7.76
C PHE A 7 -8.47 3.10 -6.48
N ILE A 8 -7.18 3.36 -6.34
CA ILE A 8 -6.43 3.07 -5.12
C ILE A 8 -6.05 4.41 -4.48
N TRP A 9 -6.59 4.66 -3.29
CA TRP A 9 -6.30 5.84 -2.49
C TRP A 9 -5.21 5.51 -1.50
N VAL A 10 -4.15 6.30 -1.49
CA VAL A 10 -2.99 6.14 -0.61
C VAL A 10 -2.68 7.44 0.11
N GLU A 11 -1.91 7.39 1.19
CA GLU A 11 -1.69 8.57 2.03
C GLU A 11 -0.80 9.60 1.34
N GLY A 12 0.45 9.25 1.10
CA GLY A 12 1.50 10.16 0.66
C GLY A 12 2.09 9.87 -0.73
N GLY A 13 3.15 10.61 -1.05
CA GLY A 13 3.88 10.47 -2.32
C GLY A 13 4.74 9.22 -2.40
N ASP A 14 5.24 8.72 -1.27
CA ASP A 14 6.03 7.49 -1.19
C ASP A 14 5.16 6.26 -1.47
N ASP A 15 3.94 6.25 -0.93
CA ASP A 15 2.92 5.24 -1.25
C ASP A 15 2.55 5.30 -2.73
N LEU A 16 2.26 6.50 -3.23
CA LEU A 16 1.89 6.68 -4.64
C LEU A 16 2.92 6.05 -5.57
N ARG A 17 4.22 6.31 -5.31
CA ARG A 17 5.33 5.72 -6.06
C ARG A 17 5.36 4.20 -5.99
N PHE A 18 5.23 3.64 -4.78
CA PHE A 18 5.24 2.18 -4.59
C PHE A 18 4.07 1.53 -5.34
N PHE A 19 2.87 2.05 -5.16
CA PHE A 19 1.67 1.51 -5.77
C PHE A 19 1.68 1.64 -7.29
N ASP A 20 2.14 2.76 -7.85
CA ASP A 20 2.26 2.92 -9.31
C ASP A 20 3.31 1.99 -9.92
N ARG A 21 4.42 1.70 -9.22
CA ARG A 21 5.52 0.88 -9.74
C ARG A 21 5.33 -0.62 -9.53
N ILE A 22 4.68 -1.03 -8.44
CA ILE A 22 4.58 -2.45 -8.04
C ILE A 22 3.14 -2.95 -8.17
N ILE A 23 2.20 -2.29 -7.47
CA ILE A 23 0.82 -2.80 -7.34
C ILE A 23 0.03 -2.63 -8.64
N LYS A 24 0.13 -1.47 -9.29
CA LYS A 24 -0.61 -1.18 -10.52
C LYS A 24 -0.23 -2.12 -11.66
N PRO A 25 1.07 -2.41 -11.93
CA PRO A 25 1.44 -3.44 -12.90
C PRO A 25 0.95 -4.84 -12.52
N MET A 26 0.98 -5.20 -11.22
CA MET A 26 0.46 -6.49 -10.73
C MET A 26 -1.04 -6.67 -11.01
N LEU A 27 -1.80 -5.58 -11.04
CA LEU A 27 -3.24 -5.58 -11.30
C LEU A 27 -3.60 -5.52 -12.80
N LYS A 28 -2.61 -5.40 -13.69
CA LYS A 28 -2.82 -5.37 -15.14
C LYS A 28 -3.48 -6.68 -15.59
N GLY A 29 -4.53 -6.56 -16.41
CA GLY A 29 -5.32 -7.71 -16.88
C GLY A 29 -6.46 -8.13 -15.95
N LYS A 30 -6.46 -7.71 -14.68
CA LYS A 30 -7.61 -7.88 -13.76
C LYS A 30 -8.61 -6.73 -13.88
N TYR A 31 -8.08 -5.54 -14.11
CA TYR A 31 -8.83 -4.31 -14.31
C TYR A 31 -8.41 -3.67 -15.64
N ASP A 32 -9.36 -3.03 -16.30
CA ASP A 32 -9.12 -2.30 -17.54
C ASP A 32 -8.42 -0.96 -17.27
N LEU A 33 -8.68 -0.37 -16.10
CA LEU A 33 -7.99 0.82 -15.63
C LEU A 33 -7.78 0.79 -14.12
N VAL A 34 -6.54 1.05 -13.69
CA VAL A 34 -6.18 1.26 -12.29
C VAL A 34 -5.61 2.67 -12.14
N GLU A 35 -6.24 3.48 -11.30
CA GLU A 35 -5.79 4.83 -10.97
C GLU A 35 -5.33 4.87 -9.50
N VAL A 36 -4.10 5.29 -9.24
CA VAL A 36 -3.58 5.48 -7.88
C VAL A 36 -3.60 6.99 -7.57
N ARG A 37 -4.08 7.38 -6.39
CA ARG A 37 -4.21 8.79 -5.97
C ARG A 37 -3.81 8.96 -4.51
N SER A 38 -2.99 9.97 -4.22
CA SER A 38 -2.65 10.35 -2.85
C SER A 38 -3.72 11.25 -2.23
N TYR A 39 -4.09 11.04 -0.98
CA TYR A 39 -5.06 11.88 -0.27
C TYR A 39 -4.46 12.86 0.75
N ALA A 40 -3.16 12.80 1.08
CA ALA A 40 -2.55 13.68 2.10
C ALA A 40 -2.76 15.19 1.85
N LYS A 41 -2.89 15.62 0.58
CA LYS A 41 -3.10 17.03 0.20
C LYS A 41 -4.58 17.39 -0.04
N LEU A 42 -5.50 16.45 0.18
CA LEU A 42 -6.92 16.64 -0.10
C LEU A 42 -7.71 16.81 1.18
N ARG A 43 -8.65 17.76 1.17
CA ARG A 43 -9.65 17.87 2.24
C ARG A 43 -10.56 16.65 2.25
N LYS A 44 -11.00 16.23 3.44
CA LYS A 44 -11.79 15.01 3.66
C LYS A 44 -13.14 15.05 2.92
N GLU A 45 -13.74 16.23 2.75
CA GLU A 45 -14.97 16.43 1.98
C GLU A 45 -14.75 16.14 0.50
N LYS A 46 -13.58 16.50 -0.03
CA LYS A 46 -13.22 16.23 -1.43
C LYS A 46 -13.04 14.73 -1.65
N ILE A 47 -12.41 14.03 -0.71
CA ILE A 47 -12.31 12.55 -0.72
C ILE A 47 -13.72 11.95 -0.72
N SER A 48 -14.58 12.39 0.20
CA SER A 48 -15.96 11.92 0.32
C SER A 48 -16.77 12.10 -0.96
N SER A 49 -16.59 13.24 -1.65
CA SER A 49 -17.21 13.53 -2.95
C SER A 49 -16.70 12.59 -4.05
N PHE A 50 -15.38 12.34 -4.11
CA PHE A 50 -14.82 11.39 -5.06
C PHE A 50 -15.32 9.97 -4.84
N LEU A 51 -15.38 9.50 -3.58
CA LEU A 51 -15.90 8.17 -3.26
C LEU A 51 -17.37 8.03 -3.70
N LYS A 52 -18.18 9.09 -3.52
CA LYS A 52 -19.55 9.13 -4.03
C LYS A 52 -19.59 8.99 -5.55
N SER A 53 -18.76 9.73 -6.29
CA SER A 53 -18.66 9.62 -7.75
C SER A 53 -18.24 8.22 -8.21
N ILE A 54 -17.25 7.62 -7.56
CA ILE A 54 -16.78 6.25 -7.88
C ILE A 54 -17.92 5.24 -7.73
N LYS A 55 -18.70 5.33 -6.64
CA LYS A 55 -19.88 4.49 -6.41
C LYS A 55 -20.93 4.69 -7.49
N SER A 56 -21.24 5.93 -7.87
CA SER A 56 -22.19 6.23 -8.96
C SER A 56 -21.74 5.67 -10.31
N MET A 57 -20.43 5.63 -10.57
CA MET A 57 -19.84 5.02 -11.77
C MET A 57 -19.80 3.49 -11.72
N LYS A 58 -20.19 2.86 -10.61
CA LYS A 58 -20.02 1.41 -10.35
C LYS A 58 -18.57 0.95 -10.49
N ALA A 59 -17.60 1.84 -10.22
CA ALA A 59 -16.18 1.52 -10.20
C ALA A 59 -15.76 0.98 -8.82
N GLY A 60 -14.70 0.19 -8.79
CA GLY A 60 -14.10 -0.29 -7.54
C GLY A 60 -13.17 0.76 -6.93
N TYR A 61 -12.96 0.68 -5.61
CA TYR A 61 -11.86 1.40 -4.96
C TYR A 61 -11.25 0.61 -3.80
N ILE A 62 -10.01 0.96 -3.44
CA ILE A 62 -9.35 0.59 -2.19
C ILE A 62 -8.92 1.90 -1.51
N TYR A 63 -9.15 1.99 -0.20
CA TYR A 63 -8.62 3.04 0.65
C TYR A 63 -7.51 2.47 1.53
N VAL A 64 -6.27 2.82 1.25
CA VAL A 64 -5.08 2.32 1.95
C VAL A 64 -4.65 3.35 2.98
N THR A 65 -4.45 2.91 4.21
CA THR A 65 -3.92 3.71 5.31
C THR A 65 -2.88 2.90 6.08
N ASP A 66 -1.97 3.59 6.76
CA ASP A 66 -1.17 2.98 7.82
C ASP A 66 -1.99 2.83 9.11
N ILE A 67 -1.58 1.89 9.98
CA ILE A 67 -2.19 1.69 11.30
C ILE A 67 -1.81 2.81 12.28
N ASN A 68 -0.64 3.44 12.09
CA ASN A 68 -0.08 4.46 12.99
C ASN A 68 -0.17 4.03 14.47
N ASP A 69 -0.61 4.93 15.34
CA ASP A 69 -0.76 4.70 16.78
C ASP A 69 -2.11 4.04 17.17
N SER A 70 -2.95 3.68 16.20
CA SER A 70 -4.24 3.05 16.50
C SER A 70 -4.03 1.67 17.15
N PRO A 71 -4.81 1.32 18.19
CA PRO A 71 -4.56 0.11 18.99
C PRO A 71 -4.80 -1.19 18.20
N CYS A 72 -5.62 -1.15 17.16
CA CYS A 72 -5.88 -2.28 16.28
C CYS A 72 -6.44 -1.84 14.91
N ILE A 73 -6.46 -2.77 13.95
CA ILE A 73 -7.02 -2.55 12.60
C ILE A 73 -8.48 -2.10 12.67
N THR A 74 -9.28 -2.68 13.57
CA THR A 74 -10.70 -2.34 13.72
C THR A 74 -10.88 -0.90 14.20
N ALA A 75 -10.10 -0.47 15.19
CA ALA A 75 -10.12 0.91 15.68
C ALA A 75 -9.74 1.87 14.55
N ARG A 76 -8.68 1.56 13.79
CA ARG A 76 -8.25 2.38 12.66
C ARG A 76 -9.33 2.49 11.56
N LYS A 77 -10.02 1.40 11.26
CA LYS A 77 -11.13 1.42 10.30
C LYS A 77 -12.29 2.29 10.80
N GLN A 78 -12.62 2.22 12.09
CA GLN A 78 -13.67 3.04 12.67
C GLN A 78 -13.33 4.54 12.61
N GLU A 79 -12.11 4.92 12.97
CA GLU A 79 -11.64 6.32 12.84
C GLU A 79 -11.85 6.85 11.42
N ILE A 80 -11.51 6.05 10.40
CA ILE A 80 -11.67 6.45 8.99
C ILE A 80 -13.15 6.54 8.60
N LEU A 81 -14.00 5.65 9.08
CA LEU A 81 -15.45 5.70 8.84
C LEU A 81 -16.07 6.97 9.44
N ASP A 82 -15.59 7.41 10.60
CA ASP A 82 -16.07 8.60 11.28
C ASP A 82 -15.59 9.89 10.58
N GLU A 83 -14.36 9.91 10.07
CA GLU A 83 -13.77 11.06 9.39
C GLU A 83 -14.18 11.22 7.92
N VAL A 84 -14.32 10.11 7.19
CA VAL A 84 -14.49 10.11 5.72
C VAL A 84 -15.85 9.57 5.35
N LYS A 85 -16.77 10.46 4.99
CA LYS A 85 -18.11 10.07 4.52
C LYS A 85 -18.02 9.27 3.23
N ASN A 86 -18.96 8.33 3.07
CA ASN A 86 -19.06 7.43 1.92
C ASN A 86 -17.91 6.44 1.75
N VAL A 87 -17.01 6.28 2.72
CA VAL A 87 -16.08 5.15 2.72
C VAL A 87 -16.80 3.88 3.19
N ASP A 88 -16.52 2.76 2.54
CA ASP A 88 -17.03 1.45 2.95
C ASP A 88 -15.93 0.72 3.72
N GLU A 89 -16.25 0.21 4.90
CA GLU A 89 -15.30 -0.51 5.76
C GLU A 89 -14.55 -1.63 5.03
N ASN A 90 -15.28 -2.38 4.19
CA ASN A 90 -14.75 -3.50 3.41
C ASN A 90 -13.80 -3.06 2.27
N ARG A 91 -13.69 -1.76 1.99
CA ARG A 91 -12.78 -1.19 1.01
C ARG A 91 -11.57 -0.52 1.67
N ILE A 92 -11.53 -0.47 3.00
CA ILE A 92 -10.39 0.05 3.77
C ILE A 92 -9.39 -1.10 3.99
N VAL A 93 -8.16 -0.90 3.52
CA VAL A 93 -7.04 -1.77 3.82
C VAL A 93 -6.06 -1.03 4.71
N VAL A 94 -5.84 -1.56 5.90
CA VAL A 94 -4.87 -1.03 6.85
C VAL A 94 -3.56 -1.78 6.66
N VAL A 95 -2.50 -1.06 6.32
CA VAL A 95 -1.13 -1.57 6.28
C VAL A 95 -0.61 -1.62 7.71
N ILE A 96 -0.10 -2.78 8.13
CA ILE A 96 0.44 -2.96 9.48
C ILE A 96 1.81 -2.29 9.54
N LYS A 97 1.95 -1.37 10.49
CA LYS A 97 3.03 -0.39 10.69
C LYS A 97 3.09 0.69 9.60
N GLU A 98 3.97 0.56 8.62
CA GLU A 98 4.20 1.61 7.60
C GLU A 98 4.68 0.99 6.27
N ILE A 99 4.54 1.75 5.18
CA ILE A 99 4.91 1.34 3.81
C ILE A 99 6.40 1.00 3.66
N GLU A 100 7.29 1.55 4.50
CA GLU A 100 8.74 1.34 4.46
C GLU A 100 9.09 -0.15 4.63
N GLY A 101 8.33 -0.86 5.46
CA GLY A 101 8.45 -2.31 5.59
C GLY A 101 8.19 -3.01 4.25
N TRP A 102 7.26 -2.52 3.43
CA TRP A 102 6.99 -3.08 2.12
C TRP A 102 8.13 -2.87 1.15
N TYR A 103 8.74 -1.67 1.13
CA TYR A 103 9.91 -1.38 0.31
C TYR A 103 11.04 -2.40 0.56
N LEU A 104 11.38 -2.65 1.83
CA LEU A 104 12.44 -3.62 2.16
C LEU A 104 12.04 -5.07 1.92
N ALA A 105 10.73 -5.39 1.98
CA ALA A 105 10.24 -6.76 1.84
C ALA A 105 10.61 -7.38 0.49
N GLY A 106 10.69 -6.58 -0.58
CA GLY A 106 11.01 -7.08 -1.92
C GLY A 106 12.48 -7.40 -2.17
N LEU A 107 13.36 -7.12 -1.20
CA LEU A 107 14.81 -7.27 -1.35
C LEU A 107 15.25 -8.68 -0.93
N GLY A 108 15.82 -9.43 -1.87
CA GLY A 108 16.53 -10.68 -1.60
C GLY A 108 17.97 -10.44 -1.15
N ILE A 109 18.69 -11.51 -0.83
CA ILE A 109 20.08 -11.44 -0.32
C ILE A 109 20.99 -10.68 -1.31
N ARG A 110 20.84 -10.98 -2.61
CA ARG A 110 21.65 -10.33 -3.66
C ARG A 110 21.35 -8.84 -3.75
N GLN A 111 20.08 -8.46 -3.80
CA GLN A 111 19.67 -7.04 -3.88
C GLN A 111 20.12 -6.26 -2.64
N CYS A 112 19.99 -6.84 -1.44
CA CYS A 112 20.50 -6.22 -0.22
C CYS A 112 22.01 -5.95 -0.30
N LYS A 113 22.79 -6.92 -0.80
CA LYS A 113 24.24 -6.76 -0.99
C LYS A 113 24.56 -5.65 -2.01
N ASP A 114 23.86 -5.64 -3.14
CA ASP A 114 24.06 -4.64 -4.20
C ASP A 114 23.69 -3.22 -3.72
N LEU A 115 22.67 -3.12 -2.86
CA LEU A 115 22.25 -1.87 -2.22
C LEU A 115 23.05 -1.53 -0.96
N GLY A 116 24.03 -2.33 -0.54
CA GLY A 116 24.87 -2.04 0.63
C GLY A 116 24.15 -2.16 1.99
N ILE A 117 23.05 -2.92 2.09
CA ILE A 117 22.28 -3.10 3.32
C ILE A 117 22.26 -4.55 3.81
N CYS A 118 21.99 -4.74 5.11
CA CYS A 118 21.81 -6.07 5.68
C CYS A 118 20.50 -6.72 5.20
N THR A 119 20.53 -8.04 4.99
CA THR A 119 19.31 -8.78 4.67
C THR A 119 18.45 -8.96 5.92
N LEU A 120 17.16 -8.63 5.79
CA LEU A 120 16.16 -8.86 6.83
C LEU A 120 15.33 -10.10 6.54
N ASN A 121 15.06 -10.91 7.56
CA ASN A 121 14.20 -12.10 7.47
C ASN A 121 12.70 -11.74 7.49
N SER A 122 12.34 -10.67 8.22
CA SER A 122 10.99 -10.12 8.29
C SER A 122 11.06 -8.60 8.33
N THR A 123 10.05 -7.95 7.76
CA THR A 123 9.94 -6.48 7.67
C THR A 123 8.64 -5.95 8.30
N ASP A 124 7.86 -6.82 8.96
CA ASP A 124 6.54 -6.47 9.53
C ASP A 124 6.60 -5.36 10.61
N LYS A 125 7.77 -5.17 11.21
CA LYS A 125 7.97 -4.27 12.34
C LYS A 125 8.86 -3.08 12.03
N ILE A 126 9.30 -2.94 10.78
CA ILE A 126 10.14 -1.81 10.35
C ILE A 126 9.36 -0.51 10.52
N THR A 127 9.99 0.45 11.18
CA THR A 127 9.53 1.83 11.25
C THR A 127 10.29 2.72 10.27
N LYS A 128 9.80 3.94 10.05
CA LYS A 128 10.38 4.98 9.22
C LYS A 128 11.80 5.32 9.66
N GLU A 129 12.04 5.43 10.96
CA GLU A 129 13.35 5.74 11.52
C GLU A 129 14.33 4.58 11.29
N GLN A 130 13.85 3.33 11.43
CA GLN A 130 14.66 2.15 11.14
C GLN A 130 15.00 2.06 9.65
N PHE A 131 14.03 2.38 8.78
CA PHE A 131 14.27 2.44 7.34
C PHE A 131 15.29 3.52 6.98
N ASP A 132 15.16 4.73 7.55
CA ASP A 132 16.08 5.84 7.30
C ASP A 132 17.49 5.53 7.79
N GLY A 133 17.62 4.84 8.93
CA GLY A 133 18.90 4.38 9.45
C GLY A 133 19.59 3.30 8.61
N LEU A 134 18.85 2.62 7.71
CA LEU A 134 19.40 1.64 6.78
C LEU A 134 19.94 2.28 5.50
N ILE A 135 19.63 3.55 5.21
CA ILE A 135 20.04 4.21 3.96
C ILE A 135 21.56 4.36 3.97
N PRO A 136 22.29 3.71 3.04
CA PRO A 136 23.73 3.88 2.95
C PRO A 136 24.11 5.32 2.56
N ARG A 137 25.28 5.76 3.00
CA ARG A 137 25.75 7.15 2.82
C ARG A 137 25.98 7.52 1.35
N GLU A 138 26.15 6.51 0.50
CA GLU A 138 26.37 6.64 -0.94
C GLU A 138 25.11 7.13 -1.68
N PHE A 139 23.93 6.98 -1.08
CA PHE A 139 22.68 7.47 -1.66
C PHE A 139 22.51 8.97 -1.42
N TYR A 140 22.29 9.72 -2.51
CA TYR A 140 22.10 11.18 -2.45
C TYR A 140 20.83 11.60 -1.70
N SER A 141 19.81 10.73 -1.67
CA SER A 141 18.57 10.99 -0.93
C SER A 141 17.79 9.71 -0.64
N ARG A 142 16.91 9.77 0.35
CA ARG A 142 15.89 8.75 0.63
C ARG A 142 15.09 8.35 -0.61
N ILE A 143 14.67 9.32 -1.41
CA ILE A 143 13.91 9.07 -2.64
C ILE A 143 14.73 8.24 -3.62
N ASN A 144 16.02 8.55 -3.80
CA ASN A 144 16.88 7.79 -4.71
C ASN A 144 17.05 6.34 -4.22
N PHE A 145 17.28 6.12 -2.93
CA PHE A 145 17.32 4.78 -2.35
C PHE A 145 16.02 3.99 -2.59
N MET A 146 14.87 4.62 -2.35
CA MET A 146 13.56 4.01 -2.60
C MET A 146 13.34 3.65 -4.07
N LEU A 147 13.82 4.49 -5.01
CA LEU A 147 13.74 4.18 -6.43
C LEU A 147 14.60 2.98 -6.82
N GLU A 148 15.81 2.86 -6.27
CA GLU A 148 16.66 1.68 -6.52
C GLU A 148 16.07 0.40 -5.95
N ILE A 149 15.43 0.47 -4.77
CA ILE A 149 14.65 -0.64 -4.24
C ILE A 149 13.55 -1.06 -5.22
N LEU A 150 12.77 -0.11 -5.74
CA LEU A 150 11.68 -0.40 -6.69
C LEU A 150 12.19 -1.01 -8.00
N ASN A 151 13.39 -0.65 -8.46
CA ASN A 151 14.00 -1.20 -9.68
C ASN A 151 14.35 -2.69 -9.55
N CYS A 152 14.65 -3.17 -8.34
CA CYS A 152 15.04 -4.56 -8.08
C CYS A 152 14.01 -5.34 -7.25
N PHE A 153 12.81 -4.79 -7.08
CA PHE A 153 11.78 -5.30 -6.18
C PHE A 153 11.21 -6.65 -6.64
N SER A 154 11.17 -7.63 -5.74
CA SER A 154 10.52 -8.92 -5.99
C SER A 154 9.24 -9.10 -5.18
N ILE A 155 8.11 -9.22 -5.87
CA ILE A 155 6.80 -9.49 -5.25
C ILE A 155 6.81 -10.83 -4.48
N SER A 156 7.46 -11.86 -5.04
CA SER A 156 7.50 -13.20 -4.40
C SER A 156 8.32 -13.20 -3.11
N VAL A 157 9.39 -12.41 -3.04
CA VAL A 157 10.18 -12.23 -1.81
C VAL A 157 9.40 -11.38 -0.81
N ALA A 158 8.74 -10.30 -1.28
CA ALA A 158 7.93 -9.44 -0.43
C ALA A 158 6.78 -10.19 0.26
N LYS A 159 6.09 -11.08 -0.46
CA LYS A 159 5.06 -11.97 0.10
C LYS A 159 5.59 -12.89 1.21
N GLN A 160 6.88 -13.22 1.21
CA GLN A 160 7.50 -14.06 2.26
C GLN A 160 7.95 -13.24 3.46
N LYS A 161 8.46 -12.03 3.24
CA LYS A 161 9.07 -11.20 4.29
C LYS A 161 8.10 -10.27 5.01
N ASN A 162 6.92 -10.03 4.44
CA ASN A 162 5.95 -9.09 5.00
C ASN A 162 4.52 -9.63 4.91
N ARG A 163 3.90 -9.84 6.07
CA ARG A 163 2.56 -10.39 6.20
C ARG A 163 1.49 -9.43 5.70
N SER A 164 1.63 -8.12 5.92
CA SER A 164 0.62 -7.15 5.47
C SER A 164 0.68 -6.96 3.95
N PHE A 165 1.87 -6.98 3.33
CA PHE A 165 2.01 -7.01 1.87
C PHE A 165 1.42 -8.28 1.27
N LYS A 166 1.72 -9.45 1.87
CA LYS A 166 1.14 -10.72 1.43
C LYS A 166 -0.39 -10.68 1.47
N TYR A 167 -0.95 -10.26 2.60
CA TYR A 167 -2.39 -10.11 2.77
C TYR A 167 -2.99 -9.18 1.71
N PHE A 168 -2.43 -7.98 1.52
CA PHE A 168 -2.91 -7.01 0.54
C PHE A 168 -2.93 -7.58 -0.88
N THR A 169 -1.84 -8.24 -1.28
CA THR A 169 -1.71 -8.81 -2.62
C THR A 169 -2.63 -10.01 -2.85
N GLU A 170 -2.86 -10.85 -1.84
CA GLU A 170 -3.83 -11.94 -1.90
C GLU A 170 -5.28 -11.43 -1.99
N GLU A 171 -5.62 -10.36 -1.27
CA GLU A 171 -6.94 -9.71 -1.38
C GLU A 171 -7.14 -9.06 -2.75
N CYS A 172 -6.10 -8.44 -3.30
CA CYS A 172 -6.11 -7.98 -4.68
C CYS A 172 -6.28 -9.14 -5.67
N ASP A 173 -5.71 -10.31 -5.36
CA ASP A 173 -5.71 -11.47 -6.25
C ASP A 173 -7.08 -12.14 -6.37
N LYS A 174 -7.81 -12.25 -5.25
CA LYS A 174 -9.19 -12.78 -5.19
C LYS A 174 -10.20 -11.92 -5.96
N GLY A 175 -9.77 -10.73 -6.40
CA GLY A 175 -10.65 -9.67 -6.86
C GLY A 175 -11.32 -9.03 -5.65
N ILE A 176 -11.45 -7.71 -5.64
CA ILE A 176 -12.10 -7.01 -4.53
C ILE A 176 -13.62 -7.18 -4.68
N SER A 177 -14.09 -8.43 -4.71
CA SER A 177 -15.47 -8.81 -4.51
C SER A 177 -15.71 -8.66 -3.02
N GLY A 178 -16.49 -7.65 -2.64
CA GLY A 178 -16.69 -7.31 -1.24
C GLY A 178 -17.07 -8.54 -0.43
N ARG A 179 -16.18 -8.95 0.48
CA ARG A 179 -16.49 -9.83 1.61
C ARG A 179 -15.36 -9.77 2.64
N VAL A 180 -15.72 -9.20 3.79
CA VAL A 180 -15.45 -9.66 5.15
C VAL A 180 -14.25 -10.60 5.32
N SER A 181 -13.17 -10.04 5.85
CA SER A 181 -12.20 -10.77 6.67
C SER A 181 -12.27 -10.21 8.09
N THR A 182 -13.20 -10.77 8.86
CA THR A 182 -13.09 -10.79 10.32
C THR A 182 -11.86 -11.64 10.67
N GLY A 183 -10.75 -10.98 11.01
CA GLY A 183 -9.59 -11.62 11.62
C GLY A 183 -9.49 -11.13 13.06
N ARG A 184 -9.80 -12.03 14.01
CA ARG A 184 -9.61 -11.85 15.45
C ARG A 184 -8.17 -11.55 15.81
#